data_AF-A0A7R9K8F1-F1
#
_entry.id   AF-A0A7R9K8F1-F1
#
_cell.length_a   1.000
_cell.length_b   1.000
_cell.length_c   1.000
_cell.angle_alpha   90.00
_cell.angle_beta   90.00
_cell.angle_gamma   90.00
#
_symmetry.space_group_name_H-M   'P 1'
#
loop_
_entity.id
_entity.type
_entity.pdbx_description
1 polymer ?
#
loop_
_entity_poly.entity_id
_entity_poly.type
_entity_poly.pdbx_seq_one_letter_code
_entity_poly.pdbx_strand_id
1 'polypeptide(L)'
;MDGTYRRISYGNLTHVNVSVLVQEDNKAVVYVALDRSDKSYYACDGGCLDDPVQLGPERKLFPVKLTEPVTAILYITYDRQHMEDLRHAIHVKEIVEAPAHEHHVIALHKHGHHLGGLPTLFWVSICFLIVIFHLFLFKLIYNEYCGTQDKYRTRYGKL
;
A
#
# COMPACT_ATOMS: atom_id res chain seq x y z
N MET A 1 -1.11 -13.02 4.50
CA MET A 1 -1.93 -12.58 3.35
C MET A 1 -1.21 -13.20 2.17
N ASP A 2 -1.76 -14.27 1.64
CA ASP A 2 -0.96 -15.22 0.87
C ASP A 2 -1.42 -15.16 -0.57
N GLY A 3 -0.66 -14.43 -1.39
CA GLY A 3 -0.96 -14.22 -2.80
C GLY A 3 -0.27 -15.29 -3.62
N THR A 4 -1.02 -16.14 -4.33
CA THR A 4 -0.44 -17.13 -5.25
C THR A 4 -0.81 -16.77 -6.68
N TYR A 5 0.19 -16.49 -7.50
CA TYR A 5 0.07 -16.24 -8.91
C TYR A 5 0.61 -17.46 -9.66
N ARG A 6 -0.26 -18.16 -10.37
CA ARG A 6 0.07 -19.41 -11.05
C ARG A 6 0.08 -19.20 -12.56
N ARG A 7 0.96 -19.93 -13.25
CA ARG A 7 1.07 -19.95 -14.72
C ARG A 7 1.23 -18.56 -15.33
N ILE A 8 2.12 -17.76 -14.73
CA ILE A 8 2.58 -16.53 -15.37
C ILE A 8 3.35 -16.96 -16.63
N SER A 9 2.83 -16.62 -17.80
CA SER A 9 3.50 -16.90 -19.07
C SER A 9 4.74 -16.02 -19.19
N TYR A 10 5.91 -16.64 -19.12
CA TYR A 10 7.19 -15.99 -19.33
C TYR A 10 7.74 -16.42 -20.69
N GLY A 11 7.50 -15.60 -21.71
CA GLY A 11 7.72 -15.97 -23.11
C GLY A 11 6.66 -16.96 -23.63
N ASN A 12 7.04 -17.81 -24.60
CA ASN A 12 6.08 -18.66 -25.32
C ASN A 12 5.81 -20.02 -24.66
N LEU A 13 6.79 -20.61 -23.95
CA LEU A 13 6.72 -22.01 -23.48
C LEU A 13 7.00 -22.18 -21.99
N THR A 14 7.33 -21.12 -21.27
CA THR A 14 7.68 -21.17 -19.85
C THR A 14 6.56 -20.59 -18.99
N HIS A 15 6.17 -21.34 -17.96
CA HIS A 15 5.17 -20.96 -16.97
C HIS A 15 5.81 -20.87 -15.59
N VAL A 16 5.72 -19.69 -14.99
CA VAL A 16 6.27 -19.41 -13.66
C VAL A 16 5.13 -19.35 -12.65
N ASN A 17 5.34 -19.97 -11.50
CA ASN A 17 4.48 -19.87 -10.33
C ASN A 17 5.20 -19.02 -9.28
N VAL A 18 4.56 -17.92 -8.87
CA VAL A 18 5.09 -17.00 -7.86
C VAL A 18 4.09 -16.94 -6.71
N SER A 19 4.56 -17.16 -5.48
CA SER A 19 3.73 -17.07 -4.28
C SER A 19 4.39 -16.11 -3.30
N VAL A 20 3.63 -15.19 -2.73
CA VAL A 20 4.12 -14.25 -1.71
C VAL A 20 3.50 -14.64 -0.37
N LEU A 21 4.34 -14.84 0.63
CA LEU A 21 3.96 -15.19 2.00
C LEU A 21 4.55 -14.16 2.95
N VAL A 22 3.77 -13.76 3.96
CA VAL A 22 4.29 -13.03 5.12
C VAL A 22 4.54 -14.03 6.24
N GLN A 23 5.78 -14.12 6.69
CA GLN A 23 6.21 -15.02 7.75
C GLN A 23 5.76 -14.53 9.14
N GLU A 24 5.97 -15.36 10.17
CA GLU A 24 5.62 -15.05 11.56
C GLU A 24 6.35 -13.82 12.12
N ASP A 25 7.52 -13.52 11.57
CA ASP A 25 8.31 -12.33 11.88
C ASP A 25 7.88 -11.07 11.10
N ASN A 26 6.70 -11.11 10.45
CA ASN A 26 6.15 -10.07 9.58
C ASN A 26 7.04 -9.72 8.36
N LYS A 27 8.03 -10.55 8.01
CA LYS A 27 8.80 -10.36 6.78
C LYS A 27 8.13 -11.05 5.60
N ALA A 28 8.20 -10.40 4.45
CA ALA A 28 7.67 -10.95 3.21
C ALA A 28 8.73 -11.82 2.52
N VAL A 29 8.32 -12.98 2.04
CA VAL A 29 9.13 -13.86 1.18
C VAL A 29 8.39 -14.22 -0.09
N VAL A 30 9.16 -14.42 -1.15
CA VAL A 30 8.66 -14.82 -2.47
C VAL A 30 9.14 -16.23 -2.77
N TYR A 31 8.18 -17.12 -3.04
CA TYR A 31 8.44 -18.46 -3.55
C TYR A 31 8.26 -18.49 -5.05
N VAL A 32 9.24 -19.05 -5.76
CA VAL A 32 9.25 -19.16 -7.22
C VAL A 32 9.47 -20.62 -7.63
N ALA A 33 8.64 -21.11 -8.54
CA ALA A 33 8.81 -22.42 -9.18
C ALA A 33 8.42 -22.35 -10.65
N LEU A 34 8.97 -23.24 -11.47
CA LEU A 34 8.59 -23.42 -12.86
C LEU A 34 7.60 -24.58 -12.98
N ASP A 35 6.43 -24.31 -13.55
CA ASP A 35 5.44 -25.35 -13.87
C ASP A 35 5.83 -26.06 -15.18
N ARG A 36 6.36 -25.28 -16.12
CA ARG A 36 6.89 -25.73 -17.41
C ARG A 36 8.03 -24.80 -17.81
N SER A 37 9.10 -25.35 -18.37
CA SER A 37 10.18 -24.54 -18.93
C SER A 37 10.80 -25.18 -20.17
N ASP A 38 11.14 -24.35 -21.15
CA ASP A 38 11.88 -24.75 -22.36
C ASP A 38 13.41 -24.57 -22.21
N LYS A 39 13.83 -23.80 -21.19
CA LYS A 39 15.24 -23.49 -20.89
C LYS A 39 15.51 -23.59 -19.40
N SER A 40 16.79 -23.50 -19.03
CA SER A 40 17.20 -23.26 -17.65
C SER A 40 16.99 -21.78 -17.32
N TYR A 41 16.15 -21.51 -16.33
CA TYR A 41 15.94 -20.17 -15.80
C TYR A 41 16.67 -20.02 -14.47
N TYR A 42 17.12 -18.81 -14.20
CA TYR A 42 17.74 -18.43 -12.94
C TYR A 42 16.94 -17.29 -12.34
N ALA A 43 17.12 -17.07 -11.04
CA ALA A 43 16.55 -15.94 -10.35
C ALA A 43 17.47 -15.40 -9.25
N CYS A 44 17.33 -14.12 -8.97
CA CYS A 44 17.95 -13.43 -7.84
C CYS A 44 16.95 -12.46 -7.22
N ASP A 45 17.13 -12.21 -5.93
CA ASP A 45 16.34 -11.24 -5.16
C ASP A 45 16.82 -9.79 -5.41
N GLY A 46 16.23 -8.84 -4.69
CA GLY A 46 16.48 -7.41 -4.91
C GLY A 46 17.96 -7.05 -4.95
N GLY A 47 18.37 -6.42 -6.06
CA GLY A 47 19.75 -5.99 -6.28
C GLY A 47 20.71 -7.06 -6.79
N CYS A 48 20.33 -8.34 -6.82
CA CYS A 48 21.11 -9.45 -7.37
C CYS A 48 22.57 -9.49 -6.90
N LEU A 49 22.82 -9.22 -5.62
CA LEU A 49 24.15 -9.32 -5.02
C LEU A 49 24.62 -10.77 -4.84
N ASP A 50 23.68 -11.66 -4.52
CA ASP A 50 23.93 -13.08 -4.32
C ASP A 50 23.95 -13.81 -5.67
N ASP A 51 24.62 -14.96 -5.70
CA ASP A 51 24.73 -15.76 -6.93
C ASP A 51 23.35 -16.18 -7.46
N PRO A 52 23.11 -16.10 -8.78
CA PRO A 52 21.87 -16.53 -9.39
C PRO A 52 21.50 -17.98 -9.04
N VAL A 53 20.28 -18.17 -8.54
CA VAL A 53 19.75 -19.49 -8.18
C VAL A 53 19.01 -20.09 -9.37
N GLN A 54 19.39 -21.30 -9.78
CA GLN A 54 18.68 -22.01 -10.84
C GLN A 54 17.27 -22.43 -10.38
N LEU A 55 16.26 -22.08 -11.17
CA LEU A 55 14.87 -22.41 -10.94
C LEU A 55 14.53 -23.80 -11.49
N GLY A 56 13.54 -24.43 -10.87
CA GLY A 56 13.02 -25.73 -11.28
C GLY A 56 11.57 -25.94 -10.80
N PRO A 57 11.06 -27.17 -10.83
CA PRO A 57 9.71 -27.47 -10.35
C PRO A 57 9.56 -27.32 -8.83
N GLU A 58 10.67 -27.44 -8.09
CA GLU A 58 10.71 -27.18 -6.66
C GLU A 58 10.64 -25.67 -6.37
N ARG A 59 9.86 -25.28 -5.36
CA ARG A 59 9.78 -23.88 -4.92
C ARG A 59 11.09 -23.44 -4.28
N LYS A 60 11.69 -22.40 -4.84
CA LYS A 60 12.83 -21.68 -4.25
C LYS A 60 12.33 -20.43 -3.53
N LEU A 61 12.91 -20.15 -2.37
CA LEU A 61 12.58 -19.00 -1.53
C LEU A 61 13.55 -17.86 -1.81
N PHE A 62 13.00 -16.66 -1.94
CA PHE A 62 13.73 -15.41 -2.08
C PHE A 62 13.20 -14.40 -1.05
N PRO A 63 14.04 -13.86 -0.16
CA PRO A 63 13.63 -12.83 0.79
C PRO A 63 13.34 -11.53 0.04
N VAL A 64 12.31 -10.78 0.47
CA VAL A 64 12.03 -9.46 -0.09
C VAL A 64 13.04 -8.47 0.49
N LYS A 65 13.85 -7.86 -0.36
CA LYS A 65 14.86 -6.86 0.03
C LYS A 65 14.38 -5.46 -0.38
N LEU A 66 14.65 -4.47 0.46
CA LEU A 66 14.50 -3.06 0.12
C LEU A 66 15.88 -2.50 -0.25
N THR A 67 15.96 -1.89 -1.43
CA THR A 67 17.21 -1.41 -2.02
C THR A 67 17.20 0.11 -2.18
N GLU A 68 18.35 0.76 -2.00
CA GLU A 68 18.55 2.17 -2.32
C GLU A 68 19.66 2.35 -3.38
N PRO A 69 19.35 2.77 -4.63
CA PRO A 69 18.02 3.15 -5.14
C PRO A 69 17.07 1.95 -5.32
N VAL A 70 15.77 2.23 -5.40
CA VAL A 70 14.72 1.18 -5.51
C VAL A 70 14.91 0.35 -6.79
N THR A 71 15.03 -0.96 -6.63
CA THR A 71 15.15 -1.96 -7.71
C THR A 71 13.92 -2.89 -7.76
N ALA A 72 13.87 -3.78 -8.75
CA ALA A 72 12.88 -4.86 -8.73
C ALA A 72 13.13 -5.81 -7.55
N ILE A 73 12.05 -6.43 -7.06
CA ILE A 73 12.06 -7.34 -5.89
C ILE A 73 12.59 -8.74 -6.28
N LEU A 74 12.40 -9.12 -7.54
CA LEU A 74 12.78 -10.42 -8.08
C LEU A 74 13.15 -10.26 -9.56
N TYR A 75 14.30 -10.81 -9.94
CA TYR A 75 14.75 -10.91 -11.33
C TYR A 75 14.70 -12.37 -11.77
N ILE A 76 14.17 -12.63 -12.95
CA ILE A 76 14.15 -13.97 -13.57
C ILE A 76 14.63 -13.82 -15.02
N THR A 77 15.62 -14.59 -15.43
CA THR A 77 16.02 -14.72 -16.84
C THR A 77 16.61 -16.09 -17.14
N TYR A 78 16.61 -16.48 -18.42
CA TYR A 78 17.28 -17.68 -18.92
C TYR A 78 18.78 -17.43 -19.18
N ASP A 79 19.19 -16.16 -19.28
CA ASP A 79 20.58 -15.77 -19.52
C ASP A 79 21.29 -15.53 -18.18
N ARG A 80 22.07 -16.52 -17.76
CA ARG A 80 22.87 -16.43 -16.54
C ARG A 80 23.88 -15.28 -16.62
N GLN A 81 24.53 -15.08 -17.78
CA GLN A 81 25.57 -14.05 -17.92
C GLN A 81 24.97 -12.66 -17.75
N HIS A 82 23.79 -12.42 -18.33
CA HIS A 82 23.07 -11.17 -18.15
C HIS A 82 22.79 -10.86 -16.66
N MET A 83 22.52 -11.89 -15.86
CA MET A 83 22.29 -11.74 -14.41
C MET A 83 23.59 -11.38 -13.65
N GLU A 84 24.71 -11.98 -14.05
CA GLU A 84 26.03 -11.63 -13.51
C GLU A 84 26.44 -10.20 -13.91
N ASP A 85 26.10 -9.76 -15.12
CA ASP A 85 26.37 -8.38 -15.57
C ASP A 85 25.53 -7.38 -14.76
N LEU A 86 24.26 -7.70 -14.47
CA LEU A 86 23.38 -6.91 -13.60
C LEU A 86 23.98 -6.72 -12.21
N ARG A 87 24.61 -7.75 -11.63
CA ARG A 87 25.29 -7.65 -10.32
C ARG A 87 26.32 -6.53 -10.28
N HIS A 88 27.07 -6.34 -11.37
CA HIS A 88 28.11 -5.31 -11.44
C HIS A 88 27.57 -3.93 -11.86
N ALA A 89 26.39 -3.89 -12.48
CA ALA A 89 25.76 -2.64 -12.91
C ALA A 89 24.86 -2.00 -11.84
N ILE A 90 24.23 -2.81 -10.99
CA ILE A 90 23.33 -2.33 -9.95
C ILE A 90 24.16 -1.89 -8.73
N HIS A 91 24.53 -0.61 -8.69
CA HIS A 91 25.12 0.00 -7.50
C HIS A 91 24.06 0.31 -6.45
N VAL A 92 23.76 -0.66 -5.59
CA VAL A 92 22.94 -0.42 -4.40
C VAL A 92 23.83 0.03 -3.25
N LYS A 93 23.47 1.15 -2.61
CA LYS A 93 24.17 1.69 -1.42
C LYS A 93 23.82 0.92 -0.15
N GLU A 94 22.54 0.58 0.01
CA GLU A 94 22.04 -0.15 1.16
C GLU A 94 21.04 -1.22 0.73
N ILE A 95 21.24 -2.43 1.26
CA ILE A 95 20.34 -3.57 1.09
C ILE A 95 20.00 -4.06 2.48
N VAL A 96 18.76 -3.80 2.89
CA VAL A 96 18.22 -4.32 4.14
C VAL A 96 17.07 -5.24 3.76
N GLU A 97 17.02 -6.42 4.39
CA GLU A 97 15.83 -7.26 4.29
C GLU A 97 14.62 -6.40 4.66
N ALA A 98 13.60 -6.38 3.81
CA ALA A 98 12.53 -5.41 3.93
C ALA A 98 11.96 -5.48 5.36
N PRO A 99 11.91 -4.34 6.08
CA PRO A 99 11.54 -4.35 7.47
C PRO A 99 10.17 -5.00 7.63
N ALA A 100 10.04 -5.79 8.70
CA ALA A 100 8.78 -6.34 9.17
C ALA A 100 7.72 -5.25 9.08
N HIS A 101 6.70 -5.43 8.23
CA HIS A 101 5.72 -4.37 8.00
C HIS A 101 5.08 -4.01 9.35
N GLU A 102 5.10 -2.72 9.70
CA GLU A 102 4.52 -2.20 10.94
C GLU A 102 3.11 -2.76 11.14
N HIS A 103 2.81 -3.33 12.32
CA HIS A 103 1.50 -3.95 12.61
C HIS A 103 0.31 -3.01 12.28
N HIS A 104 0.54 -1.70 12.36
CA HIS A 104 -0.43 -0.66 12.04
C HIS A 104 -0.77 -0.57 10.54
N VAL A 105 0.18 -0.82 9.62
CA VAL A 105 -0.06 -0.75 8.17
C VAL A 105 -0.59 -2.07 7.61
N ILE A 106 -0.24 -3.22 8.21
CA ILE A 106 -0.82 -4.51 7.83
C ILE A 106 -2.30 -4.57 8.24
N ALA A 107 -2.67 -4.06 9.43
CA ALA A 107 -4.08 -3.96 9.83
C ALA A 107 -4.87 -3.03 8.91
N LEU A 108 -4.25 -1.94 8.44
CA LEU A 108 -4.84 -1.01 7.47
C LEU A 108 -5.13 -1.68 6.12
N HIS A 109 -4.22 -2.52 5.61
CA HIS A 109 -4.40 -3.24 4.33
C HIS A 109 -5.21 -4.54 4.45
N LYS A 110 -5.19 -5.22 5.62
CA LYS A 110 -5.88 -6.50 5.85
C LYS A 110 -7.39 -6.33 6.00
N HIS A 111 -7.83 -5.18 6.51
CA HIS A 111 -9.23 -4.80 6.55
C HIS A 111 -9.54 -3.90 5.36
N GLY A 112 -9.92 -4.50 4.24
CA GLY A 112 -10.53 -3.78 3.13
C GLY A 112 -11.70 -2.91 3.61
N HIS A 113 -11.42 -1.64 3.85
CA HIS A 113 -12.25 -0.45 3.68
C HIS A 113 -13.79 -0.62 3.72
N HIS A 114 -14.35 -1.09 4.85
CA HIS A 114 -15.74 -0.70 5.20
C HIS A 114 -15.79 0.54 6.12
N LEU A 115 -14.65 0.93 6.68
CA LEU A 115 -14.49 2.11 7.54
C LEU A 115 -13.60 3.12 6.82
N GLY A 116 -14.10 3.65 5.72
CA GLY A 116 -13.45 4.77 5.06
C GLY A 116 -13.41 6.01 5.91
N GLY A 117 -12.25 6.21 6.53
CA GLY A 117 -11.76 7.52 6.95
C GLY A 117 -12.43 8.06 8.22
N LEU A 118 -11.67 7.98 9.31
CA LEU A 118 -11.92 8.56 10.63
C LEU A 118 -13.01 7.90 11.51
N PRO A 119 -12.75 7.78 12.82
CA PRO A 119 -13.67 7.14 13.77
C PRO A 119 -15.06 7.78 13.72
N THR A 120 -16.12 7.00 13.96
CA THR A 120 -17.52 7.51 13.97
C THR A 120 -17.70 8.73 14.86
N LEU A 121 -16.94 8.83 15.95
CA LEU A 121 -16.89 10.00 16.84
C LEU A 121 -16.49 11.29 16.13
N PHE A 122 -15.57 11.23 15.16
CA PHE A 122 -15.15 12.38 14.36
C PHE A 122 -16.32 12.94 13.53
N TRP A 123 -17.06 12.06 12.86
CA TRP A 123 -18.24 12.44 12.09
C TRP A 123 -19.37 12.98 12.97
N VAL A 124 -19.60 12.40 14.15
CA VAL A 124 -20.55 12.93 15.14
C VAL A 124 -20.14 14.34 15.59
N SER A 125 -18.85 14.56 15.85
CA SER A 125 -18.33 15.89 16.22
C SER A 125 -18.49 16.92 15.11
N ILE A 126 -18.25 16.54 13.84
CA ILE A 126 -18.45 17.43 12.69
C ILE A 126 -19.92 17.80 12.55
N CYS A 127 -20.82 16.82 12.60
CA CYS A 127 -22.26 17.06 12.51
C CYS A 127 -22.74 17.99 13.63
N PHE A 128 -22.26 17.79 14.86
CA PHE A 128 -22.60 18.64 16.00
C PHE A 128 -22.14 20.09 15.80
N LEU A 129 -20.90 20.29 15.32
CA LEU A 129 -20.35 21.62 15.05
C LEU A 129 -21.14 22.34 13.95
N ILE A 130 -21.50 21.64 12.88
CA ILE A 130 -22.33 22.17 11.79
C ILE A 130 -23.68 22.63 12.36
N VAL A 131 -24.37 21.81 13.14
CA VAL A 131 -25.68 22.17 13.71
C VAL A 131 -25.57 23.42 14.59
N ILE A 132 -24.61 23.46 15.50
CA ILE A 132 -24.39 24.63 16.37
C ILE A 132 -24.16 25.90 15.56
N PHE A 133 -23.31 25.82 14.54
CA PHE A 133 -23.00 26.95 13.68
C PHE A 133 -24.26 27.51 12.98
N HIS A 134 -25.11 26.64 12.44
CA HIS A 134 -26.35 27.06 11.78
C HIS A 134 -27.36 27.67 12.77
N LEU A 135 -27.43 27.16 14.01
CA LEU A 135 -28.25 27.76 15.06
C LEU A 135 -27.75 29.14 15.45
N PHE A 136 -26.43 29.35 15.52
CA PHE A 136 -25.85 30.67 15.76
C PHE A 136 -26.15 31.65 14.63
N LEU A 137 -25.99 31.22 13.37
CA LEU A 137 -26.35 32.05 12.21
C LEU A 137 -27.83 32.42 12.23
N PHE A 138 -28.70 31.45 12.47
CA PHE A 138 -30.14 31.70 12.56
C PHE A 138 -30.47 32.67 13.71
N LYS A 139 -29.85 32.49 14.88
CA LYS A 139 -30.04 33.39 16.02
C LYS A 139 -29.55 34.81 15.72
N LEU A 140 -28.42 34.97 15.03
CA LEU A 140 -27.90 36.28 14.64
C LEU A 140 -28.84 36.99 13.66
N ILE A 141 -29.26 36.29 12.60
CA ILE A 141 -30.19 36.85 11.60
C ILE A 141 -31.53 37.18 12.24
N TYR A 142 -32.08 36.29 13.09
CA TYR A 142 -33.34 36.56 13.79
C TYR A 142 -33.22 37.75 14.75
N ASN A 143 -32.13 37.85 15.51
CA ASN A 143 -31.92 38.96 16.43
C ASN A 143 -31.73 40.29 15.68
N GLU A 144 -31.08 40.28 14.53
CA GLU A 144 -30.94 41.47 13.68
C GLU A 144 -32.28 41.87 13.05
N TYR A 145 -33.05 40.90 12.52
CA TYR A 145 -34.30 41.18 11.83
C TYR A 145 -35.47 41.49 12.79
N CYS A 146 -35.67 40.68 13.84
CA CYS A 146 -36.72 40.92 14.85
C CYS A 146 -36.31 41.97 15.89
N GLY A 147 -35.04 42.02 16.32
CA GLY A 147 -34.58 43.04 17.27
C GLY A 147 -34.54 44.45 16.69
N THR A 148 -34.32 44.59 15.37
CA THR A 148 -34.46 45.89 14.68
C THR A 148 -35.93 46.26 14.47
N GLN A 149 -36.81 45.30 14.16
CA GLN A 149 -38.26 45.52 14.07
C GLN A 149 -38.85 46.01 15.40
N ASP A 150 -38.47 45.41 16.53
CA ASP A 150 -38.94 45.87 17.85
C ASP A 150 -38.42 47.27 18.19
N LYS A 151 -37.18 47.61 17.85
CA LYS A 151 -36.65 48.98 18.02
C LYS A 151 -37.35 50.00 17.11
N TYR A 152 -37.68 49.63 15.87
CA TYR A 152 -38.37 50.51 14.92
C TYR A 152 -39.85 50.70 15.29
N ARG A 153 -40.55 49.63 15.70
CA ARG A 153 -41.92 49.68 16.25
C ARG A 153 -42.00 50.51 17.52
N THR A 154 -41.05 50.36 18.45
CA THR A 154 -41.04 51.12 19.71
C THR A 154 -40.85 52.62 19.46
N ARG A 155 -40.14 53.01 18.38
CA ARG A 155 -39.93 54.42 18.01
C ARG A 155 -41.13 55.05 17.30
N TYR A 156 -41.90 54.27 16.53
CA TYR A 156 -43.12 54.74 15.84
C TYR A 156 -44.40 54.63 16.68
N GLY A 157 -44.42 53.81 17.74
CA GLY A 157 -45.55 53.72 18.69
C GLY A 157 -45.52 54.78 19.80
N LYS A 158 -44.66 55.79 19.69
CA LYS A 158 -44.46 56.86 20.69
C LYS A 158 -44.58 58.27 20.10
N LEU A 159 -45.34 58.40 19.02
CA LEU A 159 -45.80 59.66 18.42
C LEU A 159 -47.33 59.70 18.50
#